data_AF-A0A7Y4RFV4-F1
#
_entry.id   AF-A0A7Y4RFV4-F1
#
_cell.length_a   1.000
_cell.length_b   1.000
_cell.length_c   1.000
_cell.angle_alpha   90.00
_cell.angle_beta   90.00
_cell.angle_gamma   90.00
#
_symmetry.space_group_name_H-M   'P 1'
#
loop_
_entity.id
_entity.type
_entity.pdbx_description
1 polymer ?
#
loop_
_entity_poly.entity_id
_entity_poly.type
_entity_poly.pdbx_seq_one_letter_code
_entity_poly.pdbx_strand_id
1 'polypeptide(L)'
;MNVLGISCYYHDSGAALVRDGQLVAAAEEERFNRQKHYSEFPTQAVAYCLKEAGITLDQVDHIGFYEKPFTKFNRILETILAVWPRSYGPWLQSMPVWLTSKLNLSRAIQKELKTDKEILFCQHHLSHAASAFLVSPFREAAIITADGVGEWTTT
;
A
#
# COMPACT_ATOMS: atom_id res chain seq x y z
N MET A 1 -9.14 -8.17 17.13
CA MET A 1 -8.61 -7.02 16.39
C MET A 1 -8.61 -7.33 14.90
N ASN A 2 -9.35 -6.57 14.10
CA ASN A 2 -9.46 -6.69 12.65
C ASN A 2 -8.64 -5.58 11.96
N VAL A 3 -7.68 -5.96 11.12
CA VAL A 3 -6.83 -5.02 10.37
C VAL A 3 -7.03 -5.25 8.89
N LEU A 4 -7.37 -4.18 8.16
CA LEU A 4 -7.52 -4.18 6.70
C LEU A 4 -6.28 -3.56 6.06
N GLY A 5 -5.46 -4.37 5.39
CA GLY A 5 -4.36 -3.91 4.53
C GLY A 5 -4.85 -3.60 3.13
N ILE A 6 -4.38 -2.50 2.55
CA ILE A 6 -4.74 -2.04 1.20
C ILE A 6 -3.48 -1.75 0.39
N SER A 7 -3.49 -2.21 -0.86
CA SER A 7 -2.55 -1.79 -1.91
C SER A 7 -3.32 -1.12 -3.04
N CYS A 8 -2.91 0.09 -3.46
CA CYS A 8 -3.54 0.81 -4.57
C CYS A 8 -2.68 1.98 -5.12
N TYR A 9 -3.15 2.52 -6.24
CA TYR A 9 -2.67 3.66 -7.02
C TYR A 9 -1.25 3.54 -7.59
N TYR A 10 -0.70 2.34 -7.75
CA TYR A 10 0.60 2.15 -8.40
C TYR A 10 0.54 0.99 -9.40
N HIS A 11 0.57 -0.24 -8.91
CA HIS A 11 0.33 -1.47 -9.65
C HIS A 11 -0.20 -2.53 -8.67
N ASP A 12 -0.87 -3.54 -9.20
CA ASP A 12 -1.36 -4.72 -8.46
C ASP A 12 -2.15 -4.34 -7.19
N SER A 13 -3.27 -3.65 -7.39
CA SER A 13 -4.14 -3.30 -6.27
C SER A 13 -4.82 -4.52 -5.67
N GLY A 14 -5.00 -4.48 -4.36
CA GLY A 14 -5.51 -5.60 -3.60
C GLY A 14 -5.79 -5.26 -2.15
N ALA A 15 -6.42 -6.19 -1.45
CA ALA A 15 -6.75 -6.06 -0.05
C ALA A 15 -6.45 -7.36 0.70
N ALA A 16 -6.11 -7.23 1.98
CA ALA A 16 -5.95 -8.34 2.90
C ALA A 16 -6.58 -8.00 4.25
N LEU A 17 -7.28 -8.94 4.86
CA LEU A 17 -7.82 -8.80 6.20
C LEU A 17 -7.17 -9.79 7.15
N VAL A 18 -6.62 -9.26 8.24
CA VAL A 18 -6.04 -10.03 9.34
C VAL A 18 -6.92 -9.87 10.58
N ARG A 19 -7.26 -10.98 11.23
CA ARG A 19 -7.98 -11.01 12.51
C ARG A 19 -7.11 -11.66 13.55
N ASP A 20 -6.76 -10.90 14.59
CA ASP A 20 -5.99 -11.39 15.74
C ASP A 20 -4.69 -12.13 15.33
N GLY A 21 -3.99 -11.56 14.34
CA GLY A 21 -2.74 -12.11 13.80
C GLY A 21 -2.93 -13.22 12.75
N GLN A 22 -4.16 -13.65 12.48
CA GLN A 22 -4.46 -14.67 11.47
C GLN A 22 -4.98 -14.04 10.18
N LEU A 23 -4.43 -14.46 9.04
CA LEU A 23 -4.94 -14.07 7.73
C LEU A 23 -6.32 -14.69 7.51
N VAL A 24 -7.33 -13.84 7.31
CA VAL A 24 -8.71 -14.28 7.03
C VAL A 24 -8.94 -14.38 5.53
N ALA A 25 -8.54 -13.34 4.79
CA ALA A 25 -8.68 -13.28 3.34
C ALA A 25 -7.63 -12.33 2.76
N ALA A 26 -7.18 -12.62 1.53
CA ALA A 26 -6.39 -11.71 0.72
C ALA A 26 -6.74 -11.93 -0.75
N ALA A 27 -6.90 -10.85 -1.50
CA ALA A 27 -7.19 -10.93 -2.92
C ALA A 27 -6.68 -9.70 -3.68
N GLU A 28 -6.32 -9.91 -4.95
CA GLU A 28 -5.99 -8.86 -5.91
C GLU A 28 -7.22 -8.48 -6.71
N GLU A 29 -7.38 -7.19 -7.02
CA GLU A 29 -8.54 -6.66 -7.74
C GLU A 29 -8.65 -7.23 -9.16
N GLU A 30 -7.51 -7.52 -9.81
CA GLU A 30 -7.45 -8.09 -11.16
C GLU A 30 -8.12 -9.46 -11.28
N ARG A 31 -8.27 -10.19 -10.17
CA ARG A 31 -8.98 -11.48 -10.13
C ARG A 31 -10.48 -11.29 -10.32
N PHE A 32 -11.02 -10.15 -9.90
CA PHE A 32 -12.44 -9.83 -9.99
C PHE A 32 -12.77 -9.04 -11.27
N ASN A 33 -12.09 -7.92 -11.52
CA ASN A 33 -12.39 -7.05 -12.67
C ASN A 33 -11.80 -7.56 -14.01
N ARG A 34 -10.91 -8.56 -13.94
CA ARG A 34 -10.22 -9.17 -15.11
C ARG A 34 -9.33 -8.19 -15.90
N GLN A 35 -9.00 -7.04 -15.31
CA GLN A 35 -8.03 -6.08 -15.83
C GLN A 35 -6.68 -6.34 -15.19
N LYS A 36 -5.72 -6.84 -15.97
CA LYS A 36 -4.38 -7.14 -15.47
C LYS A 36 -3.69 -5.90 -14.93
N HIS A 37 -2.96 -6.06 -13.83
CA HIS A 37 -2.19 -5.03 -13.15
C HIS A 37 -3.03 -3.79 -12.79
N TYR A 38 -4.27 -4.03 -12.38
CA TYR A 38 -5.18 -2.95 -12.03
C TYR A 38 -4.58 -2.08 -10.92
N SER A 39 -4.48 -0.78 -11.19
CA SER A 39 -3.80 0.17 -10.31
C SER A 39 -4.75 0.90 -9.38
N GLU A 40 -6.03 1.01 -9.71
CA GLU A 40 -6.97 1.84 -8.95
C GLU A 40 -7.43 1.16 -7.65
N PHE A 41 -8.33 1.82 -6.92
CA PHE A 41 -8.82 1.33 -5.64
C PHE A 41 -9.44 -0.09 -5.76
N PRO A 42 -9.07 -1.03 -4.87
CA PRO A 42 -9.45 -2.44 -4.97
C PRO A 42 -10.82 -2.71 -4.33
N THR A 43 -11.87 -2.15 -4.93
CA THR A 43 -13.24 -2.19 -4.40
C THR A 43 -13.74 -3.62 -4.17
N GLN A 44 -13.54 -4.52 -5.15
CA GLN A 44 -14.05 -5.89 -5.05
C GLN A 44 -13.21 -6.75 -4.12
N ALA A 45 -11.89 -6.55 -4.07
CA ALA A 45 -11.04 -7.25 -3.12
C ALA A 45 -11.34 -6.85 -1.66
N VAL A 46 -11.58 -5.56 -1.39
CA VAL A 46 -12.02 -5.09 -0.06
C VAL A 46 -13.36 -5.74 0.30
N ALA A 47 -14.34 -5.68 -0.60
CA ALA A 47 -15.66 -6.28 -0.37
C ALA A 47 -15.57 -7.79 -0.12
N TYR A 48 -14.72 -8.50 -0.87
CA TYR A 48 -14.44 -9.92 -0.68
C TYR A 48 -13.86 -10.19 0.71
N CYS A 49 -12.83 -9.45 1.12
CA CYS A 49 -12.19 -9.65 2.43
C CYS A 49 -13.16 -9.42 3.60
N LEU A 50 -13.98 -8.37 3.52
CA LEU A 50 -15.01 -8.11 4.53
C LEU A 50 -16.07 -9.22 4.57
N LYS A 51 -16.48 -9.71 3.40
CA LYS A 51 -17.46 -10.80 3.27
C LYS A 51 -16.93 -12.11 3.87
N GLU A 52 -15.73 -12.55 3.52
CA GLU A 52 -15.12 -13.78 4.05
C GLU A 52 -14.96 -13.73 5.57
N ALA A 53 -14.70 -12.54 6.11
CA ALA A 53 -14.59 -12.32 7.53
C ALA A 53 -15.93 -12.18 8.27
N GLY A 54 -17.04 -12.04 7.53
CA GLY A 54 -18.37 -11.84 8.09
C GLY A 54 -18.50 -10.54 8.88
N ILE A 55 -17.79 -9.48 8.48
CA ILE A 55 -17.80 -8.18 9.17
C ILE A 55 -18.10 -7.03 8.20
N THR A 56 -18.54 -5.90 8.75
CA THR A 56 -18.62 -4.63 8.04
C THR A 56 -17.34 -3.81 8.24
N LEU A 57 -17.17 -2.77 7.42
CA LEU A 57 -16.05 -1.84 7.55
C LEU A 57 -16.02 -1.15 8.93
N ASP A 58 -17.16 -0.95 9.58
CA ASP A 58 -17.25 -0.34 10.91
C ASP A 58 -16.54 -1.17 11.98
N GLN A 59 -16.47 -2.49 11.78
CA GLN A 59 -15.81 -3.44 12.69
C GLN A 59 -14.30 -3.62 12.41
N VAL A 60 -13.74 -2.92 11.42
CA VAL A 60 -12.29 -2.89 11.15
C VAL A 60 -11.62 -1.92 12.12
N ASP A 61 -10.70 -2.38 12.95
CA ASP A 61 -10.05 -1.54 13.96
C ASP A 61 -9.00 -0.60 13.33
N HIS A 62 -8.23 -1.12 12.36
CA HIS A 62 -7.16 -0.37 11.70
C HIS A 62 -7.13 -0.62 10.19
N ILE A 63 -6.74 0.41 9.44
CA ILE A 63 -6.48 0.32 8.00
C ILE A 63 -4.99 0.59 7.77
N GLY A 64 -4.31 -0.33 7.09
CA GLY A 64 -2.88 -0.25 6.81
C GLY A 64 -2.59 -0.02 5.34
N PHE A 65 -1.60 0.81 5.05
CA PHE A 65 -1.01 1.00 3.72
C PHE A 65 0.49 0.67 3.76
N TYR A 66 0.99 0.04 2.70
CA TYR A 66 2.27 -0.65 2.71
C TYR A 66 3.52 0.25 2.62
N GLU A 67 3.35 1.53 2.30
CA GLU A 67 4.45 2.45 1.97
C GLU A 67 4.25 3.85 2.58
N LYS A 68 5.34 4.51 3.03
CA LYS A 68 5.29 5.89 3.54
C LYS A 68 5.37 6.95 2.42
N PRO A 69 4.29 7.71 2.13
CA PRO A 69 4.26 8.63 0.99
C PRO A 69 5.26 9.78 1.12
N PHE A 70 5.41 10.37 2.33
CA PHE A 70 6.33 11.50 2.54
C PHE A 70 7.80 11.10 2.38
N THR A 71 8.17 9.90 2.84
CA THR A 71 9.54 9.40 2.73
C THR A 71 9.93 9.20 1.27
N LYS A 72 9.04 8.62 0.46
CA LYS A 72 9.23 8.48 -0.99
C LYS A 72 9.23 9.81 -1.73
N PHE A 73 8.35 10.73 -1.34
CA PHE A 73 8.33 12.08 -1.90
C PHE A 73 9.66 12.79 -1.69
N ASN A 74 10.21 12.72 -0.47
CA ASN A 74 11.49 13.33 -0.15
C ASN A 74 12.62 12.76 -1.02
N ARG A 75 12.65 11.44 -1.25
CA ARG A 75 13.60 10.82 -2.21
C ARG A 75 13.49 11.40 -3.60
N ILE A 76 12.27 11.47 -4.13
CA ILE A 76 12.03 11.94 -5.49
C ILE A 76 12.47 13.40 -5.62
N LEU A 77 12.17 14.22 -4.62
CA LEU A 77 12.58 15.61 -4.57
C LEU A 77 14.11 15.74 -4.54
N GLU A 78 14.80 15.03 -3.65
CA GLU A 78 16.25 15.04 -3.55
C GLU A 78 16.92 14.57 -4.85
N THR A 79 16.39 13.52 -5.47
CA THR A 79 16.89 12.98 -6.75
C THR A 79 16.77 14.01 -7.87
N ILE A 80 15.64 14.73 -7.94
CA ILE A 80 15.45 15.78 -8.95
C ILE A 80 16.42 16.94 -8.69
N LEU A 81 16.52 17.40 -7.44
CA LEU A 81 17.35 18.54 -7.08
C LEU A 81 18.85 18.27 -7.32
N ALA A 82 19.31 17.03 -7.10
CA ALA A 82 20.71 16.64 -7.25
C ALA A 82 21.26 16.83 -8.69
N VAL A 83 20.39 16.80 -9.70
CA VAL A 83 20.79 16.93 -11.12
C VAL A 83 20.14 18.13 -11.81
N TRP A 84 19.59 19.07 -11.03
CA TRP A 84 19.02 20.31 -11.55
C TRP A 84 20.10 21.12 -12.32
N PRO A 85 19.79 21.77 -13.46
CA PRO A 85 18.48 21.89 -14.11
C PRO A 85 18.14 20.77 -15.11
N ARG A 86 18.98 19.74 -15.26
CA ARG A 86 18.76 18.68 -16.27
C ARG A 86 17.51 17.84 -16.00
N SER A 87 17.05 17.79 -14.75
CA SER A 87 15.82 17.11 -14.30
C SER A 87 14.53 17.93 -14.49
N TYR A 88 14.55 19.05 -15.20
CA TYR A 88 13.35 19.88 -15.41
C TYR A 88 12.16 19.11 -16.02
N GLY A 89 12.42 18.24 -16.99
CA GLY A 89 11.38 17.38 -17.59
C GLY A 89 10.72 16.45 -16.56
N PRO A 90 11.49 15.58 -15.89
CA PRO A 90 10.98 14.74 -14.79
C PRO A 90 10.25 15.51 -13.68
N TRP A 91 10.70 16.73 -13.36
CA TRP A 91 10.04 17.61 -12.39
C TRP A 91 8.62 17.98 -12.83
N LEU A 92 8.45 18.45 -14.07
CA LEU A 92 7.13 18.81 -14.62
C LEU A 92 6.16 17.63 -14.66
N GLN A 93 6.67 16.41 -14.84
CA GLN A 93 5.85 15.21 -14.85
C GLN A 93 5.49 14.72 -13.44
N SER A 94 6.45 14.72 -12.52
CA SER A 94 6.30 14.06 -11.22
C SER A 94 5.61 14.95 -10.18
N MET A 95 5.97 16.24 -10.09
CA MET A 95 5.51 17.10 -9.00
C MET A 95 4.00 17.34 -8.96
N PRO A 96 3.31 17.59 -10.08
CA PRO A 96 1.87 17.76 -10.05
C PRO A 96 1.17 16.53 -9.47
N VAL A 97 1.59 15.33 -9.87
CA VAL A 97 1.03 14.06 -9.38
C VAL A 97 1.24 13.93 -7.88
N TRP A 98 2.45 14.19 -7.40
CA TRP A 98 2.77 14.08 -5.97
C TRP A 98 1.98 15.06 -5.10
N LEU A 99 1.94 16.33 -5.50
CA LEU A 99 1.29 17.39 -4.72
C LEU A 99 -0.24 17.27 -4.72
N THR A 100 -0.83 16.76 -5.80
CA THR A 100 -2.30 16.65 -5.92
C THR A 100 -2.85 15.33 -5.41
N SER A 101 -2.17 14.21 -5.68
CA SER A 101 -2.72 12.87 -5.43
C SER A 101 -1.96 12.11 -4.33
N LYS A 102 -0.66 11.85 -4.51
CA LYS A 102 0.09 10.90 -3.66
C LYS A 102 0.25 11.37 -2.22
N LEU A 103 0.40 12.67 -1.97
CA LEU A 103 0.45 13.21 -0.61
C LEU A 103 -0.93 13.20 0.07
N ASN A 104 -2.02 13.13 -0.69
CA ASN A 104 -3.38 13.01 -0.18
C ASN A 104 -3.88 11.55 -0.18
N LEU A 105 -2.98 10.57 -0.25
CA LEU A 105 -3.33 9.15 -0.35
C LEU A 105 -4.25 8.69 0.78
N SER A 106 -4.00 9.12 2.02
CA SER A 106 -4.87 8.79 3.16
C SER A 106 -6.31 9.24 2.92
N ARG A 107 -6.50 10.49 2.49
CA ARG A 107 -7.82 11.06 2.17
C ARG A 107 -8.47 10.35 0.98
N ALA A 108 -7.70 9.95 -0.03
CA ALA A 108 -8.23 9.20 -1.17
C ALA A 108 -8.79 7.85 -0.71
N ILE A 109 -8.02 7.09 0.08
CA ILE A 109 -8.45 5.80 0.63
C ILE A 109 -9.67 5.98 1.54
N GLN A 110 -9.66 6.96 2.44
CA GLN A 110 -10.78 7.29 3.32
C GLN A 110 -12.05 7.61 2.55
N LYS A 111 -11.94 8.35 1.44
CA LYS A 111 -13.07 8.68 0.55
C LYS A 111 -13.64 7.45 -0.14
N GLU A 112 -12.80 6.56 -0.66
CA GLU A 112 -13.24 5.32 -1.31
C GLU A 112 -13.93 4.37 -0.33
N LEU A 113 -13.36 4.24 0.87
CA LEU A 113 -13.92 3.44 1.96
C LEU A 113 -15.11 4.11 2.67
N LYS A 114 -15.33 5.41 2.44
CA LYS A 114 -16.33 6.23 3.15
C LYS A 114 -16.17 6.14 4.68
N THR A 115 -14.93 6.31 5.15
CA THR A 115 -14.58 6.22 6.58
C THR A 115 -13.61 7.32 6.97
N ASP A 116 -13.73 7.80 8.22
CA ASP A 116 -12.80 8.76 8.80
C ASP A 116 -11.66 8.08 9.59
N LYS A 117 -11.59 6.74 9.56
CA LYS A 117 -10.55 5.97 10.24
C LYS A 117 -9.16 6.37 9.74
N GLU A 118 -8.21 6.44 10.66
CA GLU A 118 -6.82 6.74 10.36
C GLU A 118 -6.20 5.64 9.48
N ILE A 119 -5.41 6.05 8.49
CA ILE A 119 -4.63 5.15 7.64
C ILE A 119 -3.21 5.06 8.21
N LEU A 120 -2.84 3.87 8.67
CA LEU A 120 -1.50 3.59 9.20
C LEU A 120 -0.55 3.26 8.05
N PHE A 121 0.65 3.85 8.05
CA PHE A 121 1.65 3.64 7.00
C PHE A 121 2.84 2.83 7.50
N CYS A 122 3.11 1.71 6.83
CA CYS A 122 4.27 0.86 7.07
C CYS A 122 5.43 1.22 6.11
N GLN A 123 6.63 0.72 6.41
CA GLN A 123 7.74 0.79 5.45
C GLN A 123 7.57 -0.29 4.38
N HIS A 124 7.85 0.04 3.12
CA HIS A 124 7.62 -0.83 1.95
C HIS A 124 8.30 -2.20 2.10
N HIS A 125 9.61 -2.22 2.31
CA HIS A 125 10.34 -3.49 2.47
C HIS A 125 9.99 -4.20 3.78
N LEU A 126 9.58 -3.48 4.83
CA LEU A 126 9.09 -4.14 6.05
C LEU A 126 7.76 -4.87 5.77
N SER A 127 6.90 -4.30 4.92
CA SER A 127 5.66 -4.95 4.49
C SER A 127 5.96 -6.23 3.69
N HIS A 128 6.96 -6.21 2.79
CA HIS A 128 7.44 -7.42 2.10
C HIS A 128 8.03 -8.46 3.07
N ALA A 129 8.86 -8.03 4.01
CA ALA A 129 9.42 -8.92 5.03
C ALA A 129 8.33 -9.57 5.89
N ALA A 130 7.34 -8.77 6.32
CA ALA A 130 6.23 -9.22 7.15
C ALA A 130 5.33 -10.21 6.41
N SER A 131 5.04 -9.98 5.12
CA SER A 131 4.17 -10.88 4.34
C SER A 131 4.79 -12.28 4.14
N ALA A 132 6.12 -12.38 4.16
CA ALA A 132 6.82 -13.67 4.13
C ALA A 132 7.00 -14.28 5.53
N PHE A 133 7.46 -13.48 6.51
CA PHE A 133 7.82 -13.98 7.84
C PHE A 133 6.61 -14.36 8.68
N LEU A 134 5.55 -13.54 8.71
CA LEU A 134 4.39 -13.75 9.60
C LEU A 134 3.53 -14.96 9.21
N VAL A 135 3.63 -15.40 7.95
CA VAL A 135 2.98 -16.63 7.47
C VAL A 135 3.92 -17.84 7.48
N SER A 136 5.17 -17.64 7.88
CA SER A 136 6.16 -18.72 8.00
C SER A 136 6.02 -19.44 9.33
N PRO A 137 6.48 -20.71 9.44
CA PRO A 137 6.47 -21.45 10.71
C PRO A 137 7.60 -21.02 11.66
N PHE A 138 8.47 -20.08 11.25
CA PHE A 138 9.67 -19.72 12.00
C PHE A 138 9.37 -18.67 13.08
N ARG A 139 9.96 -18.85 14.26
CA ARG A 139 9.92 -17.83 15.34
C ARG A 139 10.96 -16.74 15.17
N GLU A 140 12.06 -17.06 14.49
CA GLU A 140 13.15 -16.16 14.14
C GLU A 140 13.72 -16.57 12.78
N ALA A 141 14.09 -15.60 11.96
CA ALA A 141 14.66 -15.85 10.63
C ALA A 141 15.50 -14.66 10.17
N ALA A 142 16.54 -14.93 9.37
CA ALA A 142 17.14 -13.91 8.54
C ALA A 142 16.22 -13.65 7.33
N ILE A 143 15.95 -12.38 7.03
CA ILE A 143 15.03 -11.98 5.96
C ILE A 143 15.81 -11.19 4.92
N ILE A 144 15.63 -11.54 3.65
CA ILE A 144 16.14 -10.80 2.50
C ILE A 144 14.94 -10.37 1.68
N THR A 145 14.78 -9.06 1.49
CA THR A 145 13.88 -8.48 0.49
C THR A 145 14.72 -8.13 -0.73
N ALA A 146 14.27 -8.47 -1.93
CA ALA A 146 14.93 -8.08 -3.18
C ALA A 146 13.88 -7.48 -4.11
N ASP A 147 13.94 -6.17 -4.33
CA ASP A 147 12.87 -5.42 -5.00
C ASP A 147 13.45 -4.31 -5.90
N GLY A 148 12.67 -3.87 -6.88
CA GLY A 148 13.07 -2.83 -7.81
C GLY A 148 13.34 -1.49 -7.11
N VAL A 149 12.41 -1.03 -6.26
CA VAL A 149 12.58 0.21 -5.49
C VAL A 149 11.57 0.33 -4.34
N GLY A 150 12.05 0.64 -3.14
CA GLY A 150 11.21 1.07 -2.01
C GLY A 150 11.13 2.59 -1.84
N GLU A 151 11.00 3.06 -0.60
CA GLU A 151 11.00 4.50 -0.31
C GLU A 151 12.39 5.13 -0.47
N TRP A 152 13.45 4.42 -0.08
CA TRP A 152 14.85 4.84 -0.19
C TRP A 152 15.79 3.69 -0.52
N THR A 153 15.59 2.57 0.18
CA THR A 153 16.43 1.40 0.02
C THR A 153 16.10 0.69 -1.30
N THR A 154 17.14 0.27 -2.01
CA THR A 154 17.10 -0.84 -2.97
C THR A 154 17.85 -1.97 -2.29
N THR A 155 17.18 -3.08 -1.97
CA THR A 155 17.86 -4.29 -1.44
C THR A 155 18.01 -5.29 -2.57
#